data_AF-A0A3D1T406-F1
#
_entry.id   AF-A0A3D1T406-F1
#
_cell.length_a   1.000
_cell.length_b   1.000
_cell.length_c   1.000
_cell.angle_alpha   90.00
_cell.angle_beta   90.00
_cell.angle_gamma   90.00
#
_symmetry.space_group_name_H-M   'P 1'
#
loop_
_entity.id
_entity.type
_entity.pdbx_description
1 polymer ?
#
loop_
_entity_poly.entity_id
_entity_poly.type
_entity_poly.pdbx_seq_one_letter_code
_entity_poly.pdbx_strand_id
1 'polypeptide(L)'
;HELHAPGIWDDSAGLAALIQLVKGLRALQTPLRGRLLIVATAGEEGLGDLRGMKQAFKCFGSEIDMVIAIDTHFGMITHTGIASRRLQVGVSAAGGHSWEDFGAASAIH
;
A
#
# COMPACT_ATOMS: atom_id res chain seq x y z
N HIS A 1 -19.12 -14.71 15.68
CA HIS A 1 -19.06 -15.06 14.25
C HIS A 1 -17.70 -14.64 13.73
N GLU A 2 -17.05 -15.46 12.91
CA GLU A 2 -15.77 -15.14 12.24
C GLU A 2 -15.99 -15.04 10.73
N LEU A 3 -15.23 -14.17 10.07
CA LEU A 3 -15.25 -14.00 8.62
C LEU A 3 -13.91 -14.45 8.04
N HIS A 4 -13.97 -15.26 6.98
CA HIS A 4 -12.81 -15.86 6.35
C HIS A 4 -12.87 -15.61 4.84
N ALA A 5 -11.97 -14.79 4.31
CA ALA A 5 -11.78 -14.56 2.89
C ALA A 5 -10.39 -13.95 2.61
N PRO A 6 -9.83 -14.12 1.39
CA PRO A 6 -8.61 -13.43 1.00
C PRO A 6 -8.75 -11.91 1.15
N GLY A 7 -7.78 -11.28 1.81
CA GLY A 7 -7.77 -9.82 2.02
C GLY A 7 -8.92 -9.29 2.90
N ILE A 8 -9.64 -10.15 3.63
CA ILE A 8 -10.73 -9.72 4.52
C ILE A 8 -10.21 -8.77 5.60
N TRP A 9 -9.01 -9.03 6.09
CA TRP A 9 -8.33 -8.18 7.06
C TRP A 9 -7.56 -7.04 6.37
N ASP A 10 -6.89 -7.34 5.26
CA ASP A 10 -5.98 -6.43 4.54
C ASP A 10 -6.37 -6.32 3.05
N ASP A 11 -7.06 -5.27 2.63
CA ASP A 11 -7.77 -4.29 3.47
C ASP A 11 -9.24 -4.14 3.03
N SER A 12 -9.86 -5.28 2.70
CA SER A 12 -11.27 -5.28 2.27
C SER A 12 -12.20 -4.79 3.39
N ALA A 13 -11.87 -5.05 4.65
CA ALA A 13 -12.62 -4.51 5.78
C ALA A 13 -12.46 -2.99 5.92
N GLY A 14 -11.26 -2.43 5.71
CA GLY A 14 -11.05 -0.98 5.68
C GLY A 14 -11.83 -0.31 4.54
N LEU A 15 -11.85 -0.92 3.34
CA LEU A 15 -12.68 -0.45 2.23
C LEU A 15 -14.17 -0.48 2.57
N ALA A 16 -14.65 -1.55 3.21
CA ALA A 16 -16.03 -1.64 3.67
C ALA A 16 -16.36 -0.54 4.70
N ALA A 17 -15.45 -0.26 5.63
CA ALA A 17 -15.58 0.83 6.61
C ALA A 17 -15.65 2.20 5.92
N LEU A 18 -14.82 2.45 4.91
CA LEU A 18 -14.83 3.69 4.13
C LEU A 18 -16.17 3.92 3.41
N ILE A 19 -16.74 2.86 2.82
CA ILE A 19 -18.07 2.91 2.19
C ILE A 19 -19.15 3.27 3.23
N GLN A 20 -19.10 2.66 4.42
CA GLN A 20 -20.06 2.94 5.48
C GLN A 20 -19.91 4.36 6.05
N LEU A 21 -18.68 4.87 6.16
CA LEU A 21 -18.42 6.26 6.53
C LEU A 21 -19.12 7.23 5.57
N VAL A 22 -18.96 7.04 4.26
CA VAL A 22 -19.62 7.89 3.25
C VAL A 22 -21.13 7.81 3.35
N LYS A 23 -21.70 6.61 3.56
CA LYS A 23 -23.14 6.44 3.77
C LYS A 23 -23.62 7.19 5.01
N GLY A 24 -22.92 7.06 6.13
CA GLY A 24 -23.24 7.73 7.38
C GLY A 24 -23.18 9.26 7.26
N LEU A 25 -22.10 9.80 6.67
CA LEU A 25 -21.96 11.24 6.44
C LEU A 25 -23.09 11.80 5.58
N ARG A 26 -23.51 11.07 4.54
CA ARG A 26 -24.65 11.45 3.70
C ARG A 26 -25.98 11.40 4.44
N ALA A 27 -26.22 10.33 5.21
CA ALA A 27 -27.46 10.17 5.97
C ALA A 27 -27.62 11.23 7.06
N LEU A 28 -26.52 11.59 7.72
CA LEU A 28 -26.51 12.60 8.79
C LEU A 28 -26.43 14.04 8.26
N GLN A 29 -26.19 14.22 6.96
CA GLN A 29 -25.97 15.52 6.33
C GLN A 29 -24.92 16.36 7.06
N THR A 30 -23.87 15.68 7.54
CA THR A 30 -22.86 16.31 8.41
C THR A 30 -22.16 17.45 7.67
N PRO A 31 -22.25 18.71 8.13
CA PRO A 31 -21.55 19.81 7.50
C PRO A 31 -20.04 19.64 7.68
N LEU A 32 -19.31 19.66 6.57
CA LEU A 32 -17.86 19.59 6.56
C LEU A 32 -17.29 21.00 6.58
N ARG A 33 -16.30 21.24 7.45
CA ARG A 33 -15.58 22.53 7.52
C ARG A 33 -14.62 22.75 6.34
N GLY A 34 -14.34 21.69 5.58
CA GLY A 34 -13.43 21.71 4.44
C GLY A 34 -13.77 20.59 3.46
N ARG A 35 -12.91 20.41 2.45
CA ARG A 35 -13.11 19.37 1.44
C ARG A 35 -12.63 18.02 1.97
N LEU A 36 -13.52 17.02 1.92
CA LEU A 36 -13.17 15.63 2.21
C LEU A 36 -12.92 14.89 0.90
N LEU A 37 -11.71 14.35 0.74
CA LEU A 37 -11.36 13.45 -0.35
C LEU A 37 -11.49 12.00 0.14
N ILE A 38 -12.34 11.21 -0.52
CA ILE A 38 -12.46 9.77 -0.27
C ILE A 38 -11.69 9.05 -1.37
N VAL A 39 -10.62 8.36 -1.00
CA VAL A 39 -9.70 7.74 -1.95
C VAL A 39 -9.60 6.24 -1.65
N ALA A 40 -10.15 5.42 -2.55
CA ALA A 40 -9.92 3.98 -2.54
C ALA A 40 -8.75 3.68 -3.49
N THR A 41 -7.59 3.37 -2.94
CA THR A 41 -6.36 3.17 -3.71
C THR A 41 -6.17 1.71 -4.12
N ALA A 42 -5.39 1.47 -5.17
CA ALA A 42 -4.96 0.14 -5.58
C ALA A 42 -3.44 0.08 -5.77
N GLY A 43 -2.86 -1.09 -5.55
CA GLY A 43 -1.40 -1.31 -5.60
C GLY A 43 -0.66 -0.62 -4.47
N GLU A 44 -1.21 -0.73 -3.25
CA GLU A 44 -0.44 -0.51 -2.02
C GLU A 44 0.72 -1.53 -2.00
N GLU A 45 0.34 -2.80 -2.13
CA GLU A 45 1.22 -3.94 -1.90
C GLU A 45 2.28 -4.21 -2.96
N GLY A 46 3.38 -4.82 -2.51
CA GLY A 46 4.41 -5.43 -3.37
C GLY A 46 4.93 -4.50 -4.46
N LEU A 47 4.95 -4.96 -5.72
CA LEU A 47 5.35 -4.18 -6.89
C LEU A 47 4.40 -3.01 -7.22
N GLY A 48 3.23 -2.95 -6.56
CA GLY A 48 2.34 -1.80 -6.61
C GLY A 48 3.00 -0.54 -6.03
N ASP A 49 3.83 -0.70 -4.99
CA ASP A 49 4.67 0.37 -4.42
C ASP A 49 3.87 1.66 -4.17
N LEU A 50 2.71 1.52 -3.50
CA LEU A 50 1.80 2.62 -3.18
C LEU A 50 1.31 3.42 -4.39
N ARG A 51 1.29 2.84 -5.61
CA ARG A 51 1.02 3.59 -6.86
C ARG A 51 -0.26 4.42 -6.81
N GLY A 52 -1.32 3.89 -6.21
CA GLY A 52 -2.59 4.60 -6.07
C GLY A 52 -2.47 5.84 -5.17
N MET A 53 -1.83 5.70 -4.01
CA MET A 53 -1.62 6.80 -3.08
C MET A 53 -0.65 7.85 -3.66
N LYS A 54 0.44 7.40 -4.30
CA LYS A 54 1.37 8.29 -5.02
C LYS A 54 0.66 9.11 -6.10
N GLN A 55 -0.26 8.49 -6.85
CA GLN A 55 -1.07 9.19 -7.84
C GLN A 55 -2.03 10.20 -7.19
N ALA A 56 -2.66 9.85 -6.06
CA ALA A 56 -3.53 10.78 -5.33
C ALA A 56 -2.76 12.03 -4.84
N PHE A 57 -1.56 11.85 -4.28
CA PHE A 57 -0.69 12.95 -3.89
C PHE A 57 -0.18 13.76 -5.08
N LYS A 58 0.06 13.13 -6.24
CA LYS A 58 0.38 13.87 -7.46
C LYS A 58 -0.77 14.79 -7.91
N CYS A 59 -2.02 14.35 -7.75
CA CYS A 59 -3.20 15.12 -8.15
C CYS A 59 -3.59 16.20 -7.14
N PHE A 60 -3.52 15.90 -5.85
CA PHE A 60 -4.13 16.73 -4.79
C PHE A 60 -3.15 17.14 -3.68
N GLY A 61 -1.89 16.69 -3.72
CA GLY A 61 -0.95 16.81 -2.60
C GLY A 61 -0.70 18.23 -2.11
N SER A 62 -0.80 19.23 -2.99
CA SER A 62 -0.68 20.65 -2.61
C SER A 62 -1.90 21.19 -1.83
N GLU A 63 -3.01 20.45 -1.82
CA GLU A 63 -4.28 20.83 -1.20
C GLU A 63 -4.63 19.92 0.01
N ILE A 64 -3.73 19.00 0.40
CA ILE A 64 -3.96 18.04 1.48
C ILE A 64 -3.34 18.58 2.78
N ASP A 65 -4.19 18.91 3.75
CA ASP A 65 -3.76 19.26 5.12
C ASP A 65 -3.46 18.02 5.98
N MET A 66 -4.20 16.92 5.74
CA MET A 66 -4.13 15.69 6.53
C MET A 66 -4.57 14.48 5.71
N VAL A 67 -3.94 13.33 5.97
CA VAL A 67 -4.37 12.02 5.47
C VAL A 67 -4.70 11.14 6.66
N ILE A 68 -5.86 10.47 6.59
CA ILE A 68 -6.24 9.39 7.48
C ILE A 68 -6.32 8.13 6.61
N ALA A 69 -5.38 7.21 6.81
CA ALA A 69 -5.45 5.88 6.24
C ALA A 69 -6.28 4.99 7.17
N ILE A 70 -7.20 4.22 6.58
CA ILE A 70 -7.88 3.13 7.27
C ILE A 70 -7.10 1.88 6.88
N ASP A 71 -6.69 1.11 7.87
CA ASP A 71 -5.83 -0.07 7.69
C ASP A 71 -6.20 -1.10 8.77
N THR A 72 -5.57 -2.26 8.66
CA THR A 72 -5.52 -3.34 9.63
C THR A 72 -5.23 -2.83 11.06
N HIS A 73 -5.75 -3.55 12.07
CA HIS A 73 -5.62 -3.27 13.51
C HIS A 73 -6.65 -2.28 14.10
N PHE A 74 -7.92 -2.68 14.07
CA PHE A 74 -9.00 -1.94 14.74
C PHE A 74 -8.70 -1.65 16.21
N GLY A 75 -8.95 -0.40 16.61
CA GLY A 75 -8.71 0.08 17.98
C GLY A 75 -7.30 0.63 18.22
N MET A 76 -6.42 0.59 17.21
CA MET A 76 -5.10 1.22 17.27
C MET A 76 -5.02 2.44 16.36
N ILE A 77 -4.20 3.41 16.75
CA ILE A 77 -3.85 4.58 15.93
C ILE A 77 -2.34 4.57 15.73
N THR A 78 -1.94 4.42 14.47
CA THR A 78 -0.54 4.55 14.06
C THR A 78 -0.33 5.96 13.50
N HIS A 79 0.59 6.72 14.10
CA HIS A 79 0.89 8.10 13.68
C HIS A 79 2.34 8.26 13.18
N THR A 80 3.05 7.15 12.99
CA THR A 80 4.40 7.10 12.44
C THR A 80 4.50 5.99 11.41
N GLY A 81 5.24 6.23 10.33
CA GLY A 81 5.60 5.20 9.35
C GLY A 81 7.11 5.09 9.23
N ILE A 82 7.58 3.94 8.74
CA ILE A 82 8.99 3.74 8.37
C ILE A 82 9.09 3.84 6.85
N ALA A 83 10.07 4.58 6.35
CA ALA A 83 10.34 4.64 4.92
C ALA A 83 10.86 3.28 4.43
N SER A 84 10.26 2.76 3.36
CA SER A 84 10.75 1.57 2.67
C SER A 84 11.44 1.98 1.37
N ARG A 85 12.66 1.47 1.14
CA ARG A 85 13.37 1.57 -0.13
C ARG A 85 13.52 0.19 -0.70
N ARG A 86 12.98 -0.04 -1.89
CA ARG A 86 13.17 -1.29 -2.63
C ARG A 86 14.27 -1.10 -3.65
N LEU A 87 15.27 -1.99 -3.61
CA LEU A 87 16.39 -2.01 -4.55
C LEU A 87 16.31 -3.29 -5.38
N GLN A 88 16.57 -3.17 -6.68
CA GLN A 88 16.80 -4.31 -7.55
C GLN A 88 18.30 -4.47 -7.74
N VAL A 89 18.83 -5.64 -7.41
CA VAL A 89 20.24 -5.96 -7.59
C VAL A 89 20.35 -6.97 -8.72
N GLY A 90 21.14 -6.63 -9.75
CA GLY A 90 21.52 -7.54 -10.81
C GLY A 90 22.95 -8.00 -10.60
N VAL A 91 23.18 -9.31 -10.60
CA VAL A 91 24.51 -9.92 -10.62
C VAL A 91 24.66 -10.66 -11.93
N SER A 92 25.84 -10.57 -12.54
CA SER A 92 26.14 -11.24 -13.81
C SER A 92 27.52 -11.87 -13.75
N ALA A 93 27.63 -13.06 -14.33
CA ALA A 93 28.88 -13.78 -14.48
C ALA A 93 28.91 -14.42 -15.87
N ALA A 94 30.10 -14.84 -16.32
CA ALA A 94 30.19 -15.68 -17.51
C ALA A 94 29.46 -17.01 -17.24
N GLY A 95 28.61 -17.45 -18.17
CA GLY A 95 28.08 -18.81 -18.14
C GLY A 95 29.18 -19.81 -18.48
N GLY A 96 28.99 -21.09 -18.13
CA GLY A 96 29.99 -22.12 -18.37
C GLY A 96 29.53 -23.51 -17.94
N HIS A 97 30.35 -24.51 -18.27
CA HIS A 97 30.14 -25.88 -17.81
C HIS A 97 30.63 -25.98 -16.37
N SER A 98 29.77 -26.40 -15.45
CA SER A 98 30.08 -26.43 -14.01
C SER A 98 31.28 -27.28 -13.63
N TRP A 99 31.59 -28.30 -14.43
CA TRP A 99 32.75 -29.18 -14.21
C TRP A 99 34.04 -28.64 -14.84
N GLU A 100 33.97 -28.17 -16.09
CA GLU A 100 35.15 -27.72 -16.84
C GLU A 100 35.62 -26.35 -16.38
N ASP A 101 34.69 -25.46 -16.00
CA ASP A 101 34.96 -24.10 -15.56
C ASP A 101 35.00 -23.98 -14.03
N PHE A 102 35.40 -25.03 -13.32
CA PHE A 102 35.48 -25.02 -11.85
C PHE A 102 36.41 -23.89 -11.37
N GLY A 103 35.89 -23.03 -10.49
CA GLY A 103 36.58 -21.86 -9.95
C GLY A 103 36.30 -20.54 -10.67
N ALA A 104 35.57 -20.56 -11.80
CA ALA A 104 35.05 -19.35 -12.42
C ALA A 104 33.96 -18.70 -11.55
N ALA A 105 33.80 -17.38 -11.69
CA ALA A 105 32.76 -16.64 -10.97
C ALA A 105 31.37 -17.13 -11.40
N SER A 106 30.46 -17.25 -10.43
CA SER A 106 29.06 -17.58 -10.66
C SER A 106 28.19 -16.44 -10.15
N ALA A 107 27.07 -16.15 -10.83
CA ALA A 107 26.18 -15.08 -10.42
C ALA A 107 25.44 -15.36 -9.10
N ILE A 108 25.54 -16.59 -8.56
CA ILE A 108 24.84 -17.05 -7.35
C ILE A 108 25.76 -17.54 -6.24
N HIS A 109 27.09 -17.55 -6.46
CA HIS A 109 28.07 -18.13 -5.52
C HIS A 109 29.22 -17.17 -5.26
#